data_AF-A0ABD6IYG4-F1
#
_entry.id   AF-A0ABD6IYG4-F1
#
_cell.length_a   1.000
_cell.length_b   1.000
_cell.length_c   1.000
_cell.angle_alpha   90.00
_cell.angle_beta   90.00
_cell.angle_gamma   90.00
#
_symmetry.space_group_name_H-M   'P 1'
#
loop_
_entity.id
_entity.type
_entity.pdbx_description
1 polymer ?
#
loop_
_entity_poly.entity_id
_entity_poly.type
_entity_poly.pdbx_seq_one_letter_code
_entity_poly.pdbx_strand_id
1 'polypeptide(L)' 'MVVRLLHRAGMRSAQLHLASLGAIGLCVTLWVRAKAIDQEQRGNAERRALFVGLWPPMLWLIGESLREPER' A
#
# COMPACT_ATOMS: atom_id res chain seq x y z
N MET A 1 -15.40 -15.70 -3.15
CA MET A 1 -14.45 -16.84 -3.18
C MET A 1 -13.04 -16.40 -2.81
N VAL A 2 -12.51 -15.34 -3.44
CA VAL A 2 -11.15 -14.81 -3.17
C VAL A 2 -10.94 -14.38 -1.72
N VAL A 3 -11.86 -13.61 -1.13
CA VAL A 3 -11.79 -13.17 0.28
C VAL A 3 -11.69 -14.37 1.25
N ARG A 4 -12.49 -15.43 1.03
CA ARG A 4 -12.42 -16.65 1.84
C ARG A 4 -11.09 -17.39 1.69
N LEU A 5 -10.47 -17.34 0.50
CA LEU A 5 -9.16 -17.92 0.25
C LEU A 5 -8.05 -17.13 0.97
N LEU A 6 -8.11 -15.79 0.90
CA LEU A 6 -7.18 -14.90 1.61
C LEU A 6 -7.27 -15.08 3.13
N HIS A 7 -8.50 -15.19 3.65
CA HIS A 7 -8.72 -15.45 5.06
C HIS A 7 -8.17 -16.83 5.49
N ARG A 8 -8.40 -17.88 4.68
CA ARG A 8 -7.78 -19.21 4.91
C ARG A 8 -6.26 -19.20 4.82
N ALA A 9 -5.67 -18.31 4.00
CA ALA A 9 -4.23 -18.10 3.93
C ALA A 9 -3.67 -17.33 5.14
N GLY A 10 -4.52 -16.98 6.12
CA GLY A 10 -4.12 -16.29 7.34
C GLY A 10 -4.05 -14.77 7.21
N MET A 11 -4.51 -14.19 6.08
CA MET A 11 -4.52 -12.75 5.87
C MET A 11 -5.62 -12.12 6.75
N ARG A 12 -5.23 -11.25 7.68
CA ARG A 12 -6.16 -10.54 8.57
C ARG A 12 -6.40 -9.11 8.11
N SER A 13 -7.59 -8.58 8.40
CA SER A 13 -7.95 -7.20 8.05
C SER A 13 -6.94 -6.19 8.62
N ALA A 14 -6.52 -6.39 9.87
CA ALA A 14 -5.55 -5.51 10.54
C ALA A 14 -4.19 -5.42 9.82
N GLN A 15 -3.70 -6.53 9.25
CA GLN A 15 -2.44 -6.54 8.51
C GLN A 15 -2.54 -5.72 7.22
N LEU A 16 -3.67 -5.79 6.51
CA LEU A 16 -3.89 -5.01 5.29
C LEU A 16 -4.09 -3.53 5.57
N HIS A 17 -4.74 -3.17 6.66
CA HIS A 17 -4.82 -1.76 7.08
C HIS A 17 -3.46 -1.21 7.49
N LEU A 18 -2.65 -1.98 8.22
CA LEU A 18 -1.28 -1.60 8.54
C LEU A 18 -0.41 -1.50 7.27
N ALA A 19 -0.54 -2.43 6.33
CA ALA A 19 0.16 -2.37 5.05
C ALA A 19 -0.27 -1.15 4.22
N SER A 20 -1.56 -0.79 4.23
CA SER A 20 -2.07 0.43 3.60
C SER A 20 -1.41 1.68 4.19
N LEU A 21 -1.42 1.82 5.52
CA LEU A 21 -0.76 2.95 6.20
C LEU A 21 0.76 2.97 5.96
N GLY A 22 1.39 1.80 5.96
CA GLY A 22 2.81 1.64 5.64
C GLY A 22 3.14 2.08 4.21
N ALA A 23 2.27 1.77 3.23
CA ALA A 23 2.44 2.19 1.85
C ALA A 23 2.32 3.72 1.69
N ILE A 24 1.44 4.38 2.45
CA ILE A 24 1.38 5.85 2.50
C ILE A 24 2.72 6.41 3.01
N GLY A 25 3.21 5.88 4.15
CA GLY A 25 4.50 6.29 4.71
C GLY A 25 5.64 6.10 3.72
N LEU A 26 5.72 4.93 3.10
CA LEU A 26 6.74 4.60 2.09
C LEU A 26 6.66 5.55 0.87
N CYS A 27 5.47 5.84 0.36
CA CYS A 27 5.26 6.80 -0.72
C CYS A 27 5.81 8.18 -0.35
N VAL A 28 5.47 8.70 0.84
CA VAL A 28 5.95 10.00 1.31
C VAL A 28 7.47 10.00 1.47
N THR A 29 8.04 8.97 2.09
CA THR A 29 9.50 8.84 2.25
C THR A 29 10.21 8.81 0.90
N LEU A 30 9.72 8.02 -0.06
CA LEU A 30 10.29 7.96 -1.40
C LEU A 30 10.17 9.30 -2.13
N TRP A 31 9.07 10.02 -1.96
CA TRP A 31 8.87 11.31 -2.59
C TRP A 31 9.82 12.37 -2.03
N VAL A 32 10.00 12.42 -0.71
CA VAL A 32 10.98 13.30 -0.05
C VAL A 32 12.39 12.95 -0.53
N ARG A 33 12.74 11.65 -0.59
CA ARG A 33 14.04 11.18 -1.09
C ARG A 33 14.25 11.55 -2.56
N ALA A 34 13.22 11.53 -3.40
CA ALA A 34 13.30 11.92 -4.80
C ALA A 34 13.72 13.39 -4.98
N LYS A 35 13.43 14.27 -4.01
CA LYS A 35 13.87 15.68 -4.05
C LYS A 35 15.37 15.86 -3.84
N ALA A 36 16.05 14.87 -3.28
CA ALA A 36 17.49 14.88 -3.03
C ALA A 36 18.33 14.31 -4.20
N ILE A 37 17.68 13.90 -5.30
CA ILE A 37 18.33 13.32 -6.48
C ILE A 37 18.35 14.35 -7.62
N ASP A 38 19.39 14.31 -8.46
CA ASP A 38 19.52 15.11 -9.68
C ASP A 38 18.25 15.09 -10.55
N GLN A 39 17.98 16.22 -11.23
CA GLN A 39 16.74 16.45 -11.98
C GLN A 39 16.45 15.39 -13.05
N GLU A 40 17.49 14.84 -13.69
CA GLU A 40 17.34 13.78 -14.70
C GLU A 40 16.72 12.50 -14.11
N GLN A 41 17.12 12.14 -12.89
CA GLN A 41 16.65 10.93 -12.21
C GLN A 41 15.43 11.19 -11.30
N ARG A 42 15.21 12.44 -10.89
CA ARG A 42 14.10 12.86 -10.03
C ARG A 42 12.74 12.48 -10.61
N GLY A 43 12.51 12.69 -11.91
CA GLY A 43 11.23 12.35 -12.54
C GLY A 43 10.92 10.85 -12.49
N ASN A 44 11.94 9.99 -12.62
CA ASN A 44 11.78 8.55 -12.47
C ASN A 44 11.52 8.15 -11.00
N ALA A 45 12.21 8.80 -10.05
CA ALA A 45 12.00 8.56 -8.63
C ALA A 45 10.60 9.00 -8.15
N GLU A 46 10.10 10.14 -8.63
CA GLU A 46 8.75 10.64 -8.34
C GLU A 46 7.67 9.68 -8.88
N ARG A 47 7.83 9.14 -10.11
CA ARG A 47 6.90 8.13 -10.65
C ARG A 47 6.84 6.86 -9.80
N ARG A 48 7.99 6.40 -9.29
CA ARG A 48 8.05 5.22 -8.40
C ARG A 48 7.35 5.50 -7.07
N ALA A 49 7.54 6.69 -6.49
CA ALA A 49 6.84 7.09 -5.28
C ALA A 49 5.32 7.13 -5.50
N LEU A 50 4.85 7.75 -6.58
CA LEU A 50 3.43 7.80 -6.94
C LEU A 50 2.83 6.42 -7.20
N PHE A 51 3.60 5.51 -7.82
CA PHE A 51 3.18 4.12 -7.99
C PHE A 51 2.88 3.44 -6.65
N VAL A 52 3.74 3.63 -5.65
CA VAL A 52 3.51 3.12 -4.30
C VAL A 52 2.27 3.77 -3.66
N GLY A 53 2.05 5.06 -3.90
CA GLY A 53 0.89 5.81 -3.41
C GLY A 53 -0.47 5.37 -3.96
N LEU A 54 -0.52 4.52 -5.00
CA LEU A 54 -1.76 3.96 -5.55
C LEU A 54 -2.25 2.71 -4.79
N TRP A 55 -1.37 2.04 -4.05
CA TRP A 55 -1.69 0.80 -3.33
C TRP A 55 -2.50 0.97 -2.03
N PRO A 56 -2.38 2.05 -1.23
CA PRO A 56 -3.13 2.22 0.00
C PRO A 56 -4.65 2.01 -0.12
N PRO A 57 -5.38 2.69 -1.03
CA PRO A 57 -6.83 2.51 -1.13
C PRO A 57 -7.22 1.06 -1.50
N MET A 58 -6.43 0.40 -2.34
CA MET A 58 -6.65 -1.00 -2.70
C MET A 58 -6.44 -1.94 -1.51
N LEU A 59 -5.33 -1.79 -0.79
CA LEU A 59 -5.03 -2.60 0.40
C LEU A 59 -6.10 -2.39 1.49
N TRP A 60 -6.54 -1.15 1.68
CA TRP A 60 -7.61 -0.83 2.63
C TRP A 60 -8.94 -1.52 2.27
N LEU A 61 -9.38 -1.43 1.01
CA LEU A 61 -10.63 -2.04 0.57
C LEU A 61 -10.62 -3.58 0.66
N ILE A 62 -9.48 -4.21 0.37
CA ILE A 62 -9.31 -5.66 0.56
C ILE A 62 -9.37 -5.99 2.07
N GLY A 63 -8.75 -5.15 2.91
CA GLY A 63 -8.81 -5.24 4.37
C GLY A 63 -10.24 -5.17 4.90
N GLU A 64 -11.05 -4.23 4.41
CA GLU A 64 -12.45 -4.09 4.80
C GLU A 64 -13.27 -5.31 4.36
N SER A 65 -13.03 -5.81 3.15
CA SER A 65 -13.69 -7.01 2.62
C SER A 65 -13.40 -8.28 3.46
N LEU A 66 -12.28 -8.33 4.18
CA LEU A 66 -11.93 -9.44 5.07
C LEU A 66 -12.55 -9.32 6.48
N ARG A 67 -13.14 -8.19 6.85
CA ARG A 67 -13.72 -8.00 8.20
C ARG A 67 -15.02 -8.75 8.39
N GLU A 68 -15.83 -8.91 7.35
CA GLU A 68 -17.09 -9.66 7.41
C GLU A 68 -16.89 -11.13 7.82
N PRO A 69 -15.97 -11.91 7.23
CA PRO A 69 -15.69 -13.28 7.67
C PRO A 69 -14.88 -13.39 8.99
N GLU A 70 -14.32 -12.29 9.51
CA GLU A 70 -13.57 -12.28 10.78
C GLU A 70 -14.46 -11.98 12.00
N ARG A 71 -15.72 -11.53 11.80
CA ARG A 71 -16.75 -11.39 12.85
C ARG A 71 -17.47 -12.70 13.11
#